data_AF-A0AAV6YG35-F1
#
_entry.id   AF-A0AAV6YG35-F1
#
_cell.length_a   1.000
_cell.length_b   1.000
_cell.length_c   1.000
_cell.angle_alpha   90.00
_cell.angle_beta   90.00
_cell.angle_gamma   90.00
#
_symmetry.space_group_name_H-M   'P 1'
#
loop_
_entity.id
_entity.type
_entity.pdbx_description
1 polymer ?
#
loop_
_entity_poly.entity_id
_entity_poly.type
_entity_poly.pdbx_seq_one_letter_code
_entity_poly.pdbx_strand_id
1 'polypeptide(L)'
;MLDPNFVPKVVSDFHRNQEIILPSFCENPSSAREREWSSLDGKNKGRKASKATIARWLRLAIASCYDLQKSPIPAGIRAHSTRAMSTSWAERRGASLDQICRAATWSSSTTFSKHYRLDLHLSKDLSFGRKVLQAVIPP
;
A
#
# COMPACT_ATOMS: atom_id res chain seq x y z
N MET A 1 4.54 11.70 23.86
CA MET A 1 4.11 13.08 23.59
C MET A 1 3.94 13.21 22.08
N LEU A 2 2.73 13.47 21.60
CA LEU A 2 2.43 13.56 20.16
C LEU A 2 3.15 14.78 19.58
N ASP A 3 3.75 14.64 18.39
CA ASP A 3 4.17 15.80 17.60
C ASP A 3 2.91 16.62 17.27
N PRO A 4 2.80 17.89 17.69
CA PRO A 4 1.65 18.73 17.40
C PRO A 4 1.43 18.95 15.90
N ASN A 5 2.44 18.68 15.05
CA ASN A 5 2.33 18.72 13.60
C ASN A 5 1.93 17.39 12.96
N PHE A 6 1.83 16.30 13.72
CA PHE A 6 1.29 15.04 13.21
C PHE A 6 -0.24 15.14 13.13
N VAL A 7 -0.71 15.74 12.05
CA VAL A 7 -2.08 15.58 11.59
C VAL A 7 -2.07 14.28 10.77
N PRO A 8 -2.43 13.10 11.33
CA PRO A 8 -2.77 11.99 10.44
C PRO A 8 -3.79 12.58 9.47
N LYS A 9 -3.67 12.36 8.16
CA LYS A 9 -4.70 12.78 7.20
C LYS A 9 -5.99 12.07 7.61
N VAL A 10 -6.66 12.63 8.61
CA VAL A 10 -7.87 12.13 9.21
C VAL A 10 -8.78 12.14 8.04
N VAL A 11 -9.27 10.95 7.75
CA VAL A 11 -10.39 10.60 6.91
C VAL A 11 -11.46 11.70 6.99
N SER A 12 -11.26 12.80 6.27
CA SER A 12 -12.18 13.92 6.17
C SER A 12 -13.39 13.45 5.36
N ASP A 13 -14.47 14.21 5.31
CA ASP A 13 -15.65 13.81 4.52
C ASP A 13 -15.29 13.52 3.06
N PHE A 14 -14.29 14.24 2.53
CA PHE A 14 -13.64 13.96 1.25
C PHE A 14 -13.20 12.49 1.10
N HIS A 15 -12.61 11.90 2.14
CA HIS A 15 -12.11 10.52 2.15
C HIS A 15 -13.18 9.46 2.46
N ARG A 16 -14.31 9.84 3.06
CA ARG A 16 -15.36 8.89 3.45
C ARG A 16 -16.45 8.73 2.39
N ASN A 17 -16.83 9.84 1.74
CA ASN A 17 -18.08 9.88 0.97
C ASN A 17 -17.96 10.55 -0.40
N GLN A 18 -16.77 11.04 -0.78
CA GLN A 18 -16.63 11.63 -2.10
C GLN A 18 -16.50 10.55 -3.17
N GLU A 19 -17.40 10.61 -4.14
CA GLU A 19 -17.35 9.73 -5.29
C GLU A 19 -16.12 10.08 -6.14
N ILE A 20 -15.24 9.12 -6.30
CA ILE A 20 -14.11 9.23 -7.22
C ILE A 20 -14.67 8.94 -8.62
N ILE A 21 -15.16 10.00 -9.26
CA ILE A 21 -15.45 10.05 -10.69
C ILE A 21 -14.16 10.50 -11.35
N LEU A 22 -13.53 9.60 -12.10
CA LEU A 22 -12.26 9.93 -12.74
C LEU A 22 -12.54 10.50 -14.13
N PRO A 23 -11.88 11.62 -14.49
CA PRO A 23 -11.77 12.00 -15.89
C PRO A 23 -11.01 10.92 -16.65
N SER A 24 -11.10 10.92 -17.98
CA SER A 24 -10.26 10.04 -18.80
C SER A 24 -8.79 10.24 -18.44
N PHE A 25 -8.02 9.15 -18.35
CA PHE A 25 -6.57 9.25 -18.17
C PHE A 25 -5.89 9.91 -19.37
N CYS A 26 -6.41 9.71 -20.59
CA CYS A 26 -5.99 10.40 -21.81
C CYS A 26 -7.14 10.41 -22.81
N GLU A 27 -7.76 11.56 -23.04
CA GLU A 27 -8.81 11.68 -24.06
C GLU A 27 -8.25 11.55 -25.47
N ASN A 28 -7.02 12.02 -25.68
CA ASN A 28 -6.27 11.95 -26.93
C ASN A 28 -4.84 11.49 -26.66
N PRO A 29 -4.58 10.17 -26.58
CA PRO A 29 -3.24 9.66 -26.34
C PRO A 29 -2.32 9.94 -27.54
N SER A 30 -1.24 10.68 -27.29
CA SER A 30 -0.24 11.07 -28.29
C SER A 30 0.94 10.10 -28.35
N SER A 31 1.24 9.41 -27.25
CA SER A 31 2.34 8.45 -27.15
C SER A 31 1.86 6.98 -27.08
N ALA A 32 2.75 6.03 -27.37
CA ALA A 32 2.45 4.60 -27.19
C ALA A 32 2.11 4.26 -25.73
N ARG A 33 2.74 4.95 -24.78
CA ARG A 33 2.51 4.79 -23.34
C ARG A 33 1.17 5.38 -22.91
N GLU A 34 0.78 6.52 -23.45
CA GLU A 34 -0.55 7.09 -23.21
C GLU A 34 -1.66 6.21 -23.79
N ARG A 35 -1.40 5.53 -24.92
CA ARG A 35 -2.32 4.51 -25.47
C ARG A 35 -2.46 3.30 -24.55
N GLU A 36 -1.35 2.85 -23.97
CA GLU A 36 -1.37 1.79 -22.94
C GLU A 36 -2.16 2.22 -21.70
N TRP A 37 -1.97 3.45 -21.22
CA TRP A 37 -2.71 3.99 -20.08
C TRP A 37 -4.17 4.28 -20.40
N SER A 38 -4.49 4.63 -21.64
CA SER A 38 -5.87 4.74 -22.12
C SER A 38 -6.58 3.39 -22.08
N SER A 39 -5.88 2.26 -22.16
CA SER A 39 -6.49 0.94 -21.92
C SER A 39 -6.90 0.72 -20.45
N LEU A 40 -6.39 1.54 -19.51
CA LEU A 40 -6.82 1.55 -18.13
C LEU A 40 -8.22 2.17 -17.98
N ASP A 41 -8.58 3.11 -18.86
CA ASP A 41 -9.94 3.58 -19.09
C ASP A 41 -10.74 2.40 -19.69
N GLY A 42 -11.29 1.57 -18.81
CA GLY A 42 -12.16 0.48 -19.23
C GLY A 42 -13.46 1.01 -19.87
N LYS A 43 -14.38 0.10 -20.23
CA LYS A 43 -15.70 0.42 -20.81
C LYS A 43 -16.56 1.41 -20.01
N ASN A 44 -16.16 1.73 -18.78
CA ASN A 44 -16.86 2.61 -17.84
C ASN A 44 -16.16 3.97 -17.66
N LYS A 45 -15.42 4.45 -18.66
CA LYS A 45 -14.84 5.81 -18.68
C LYS A 45 -15.93 6.85 -18.33
N GLY A 46 -15.59 7.82 -17.46
CA GLY A 46 -16.52 8.83 -16.98
C GLY A 46 -17.58 8.35 -15.97
N ARG A 47 -17.53 7.07 -15.55
CA ARG A 47 -18.40 6.52 -14.51
C ARG A 47 -17.63 6.31 -13.20
N LYS A 48 -18.38 6.10 -12.12
CA LYS A 48 -17.84 5.81 -10.78
C LYS A 48 -16.90 4.61 -10.81
N ALA A 49 -15.71 4.75 -10.22
CA ALA A 49 -14.77 3.64 -10.12
C ALA A 49 -15.25 2.61 -9.09
N SER A 50 -15.32 1.34 -9.50
CA SER A 50 -15.60 0.24 -8.56
C SER A 50 -14.36 -0.10 -7.73
N LYS A 51 -14.56 -0.77 -6.58
CA LYS A 51 -13.46 -1.35 -5.78
C LYS A 51 -12.54 -2.25 -6.62
N ALA A 52 -13.12 -3.06 -7.51
CA ALA A 52 -12.37 -3.96 -8.40
C ALA A 52 -11.54 -3.17 -9.43
N THR A 53 -12.08 -2.07 -9.95
CA THR A 53 -11.38 -1.17 -10.88
C THR A 53 -10.14 -0.58 -10.22
N ILE A 54 -10.30 0.00 -9.03
CA ILE A 54 -9.19 0.57 -8.25
C ILE A 54 -8.14 -0.49 -7.94
N ALA A 55 -8.57 -1.68 -7.51
CA ALA A 55 -7.66 -2.78 -7.23
C ALA A 55 -6.88 -3.25 -8.47
N ARG A 56 -7.49 -3.21 -9.66
CA ARG A 56 -6.80 -3.50 -10.93
C ARG A 56 -5.76 -2.42 -11.24
N TRP A 57 -6.12 -1.14 -11.15
CA TRP A 57 -5.18 -0.06 -11.42
C TRP A 57 -3.98 -0.07 -10.50
N LEU A 58 -4.17 -0.31 -9.20
CA LEU A 58 -3.06 -0.45 -8.26
C LEU A 58 -2.10 -1.57 -8.67
N ARG A 59 -2.62 -2.74 -9.05
CA ARG A 59 -1.79 -3.87 -9.52
C ARG A 59 -1.03 -3.52 -10.80
N LEU A 60 -1.68 -2.88 -11.76
CA LEU A 60 -1.06 -2.49 -13.03
C LEU A 60 0.01 -1.42 -12.81
N ALA A 61 -0.26 -0.40 -12.00
CA ALA A 61 0.72 0.63 -11.68
C ALA A 61 1.98 0.05 -11.04
N ILE A 62 1.82 -0.86 -10.07
CA ILE A 62 2.96 -1.56 -9.45
C ILE A 62 3.72 -2.37 -10.51
N ALA A 63 3.02 -3.17 -11.33
CA ALA A 63 3.66 -3.97 -12.38
C ALA A 63 4.44 -3.10 -13.39
N SER A 64 3.86 -1.97 -13.81
CA SER A 64 4.52 -1.02 -14.71
C SER A 64 5.78 -0.43 -14.09
N CYS A 65 5.81 -0.15 -12.77
CA CYS A 65 7.03 0.31 -12.11
C CYS A 65 8.14 -0.75 -12.15
N TYR A 66 7.82 -2.03 -11.96
CA TYR A 66 8.80 -3.12 -12.06
C TYR A 66 9.34 -3.28 -13.48
N ASP A 67 8.49 -3.20 -14.49
CA ASP A 67 8.90 -3.29 -15.90
C ASP A 67 9.80 -2.10 -16.32
N LEU A 68 9.48 -0.89 -15.84
CA LEU A 68 10.33 0.29 -16.05
C LEU A 68 11.71 0.13 -15.39
N GLN A 69 11.76 -0.51 -14.23
CA GLN A 69 13.01 -0.83 -13.52
C GLN A 69 13.71 -2.09 -14.06
N LYS A 70 13.18 -2.71 -15.14
CA LYS A 70 13.70 -3.95 -15.73
C LYS A 70 13.90 -5.05 -14.70
N SER A 71 13.00 -5.09 -13.71
CA SER A 71 13.01 -6.03 -12.60
C SER A 71 11.85 -7.02 -12.73
N PRO A 72 12.02 -8.27 -12.26
CA PRO A 72 10.95 -9.26 -12.35
C PRO A 72 9.75 -8.82 -11.52
N ILE A 73 8.57 -8.86 -12.13
CA ILE A 73 7.32 -8.52 -11.46
C ILE A 73 7.02 -9.61 -10.41
N PRO A 74 6.83 -9.25 -9.13
CA PRO A 74 6.50 -10.23 -8.11
C PRO A 74 5.20 -10.99 -8.41
N ALA A 75 5.20 -12.30 -8.22
CA ALA A 75 3.99 -13.10 -8.32
C ALA A 75 2.99 -12.71 -7.22
N GLY A 76 1.71 -12.60 -7.57
CA GLY A 76 0.63 -12.42 -6.58
C GLY A 76 0.46 -10.99 -6.03
N ILE A 77 0.79 -9.94 -6.78
CA ILE A 77 0.50 -8.56 -6.38
C ILE A 77 -1.00 -8.40 -6.08
N ARG A 78 -1.32 -7.96 -4.85
CA ARG A 78 -2.69 -7.65 -4.41
C ARG A 78 -2.75 -6.20 -3.97
N ALA A 79 -3.87 -5.52 -4.25
CA ALA A 79 -4.09 -4.16 -3.78
C ALA A 79 -4.02 -4.05 -2.24
N HIS A 80 -4.46 -5.08 -1.52
CA HIS A 80 -4.35 -5.13 -0.06
C HIS A 80 -2.90 -5.16 0.46
N SER A 81 -1.94 -5.66 -0.34
CA SER A 81 -0.53 -5.68 0.04
C SER A 81 0.02 -4.27 0.21
N THR A 82 -0.44 -3.29 -0.59
CA THR A 82 -0.07 -1.88 -0.44
C THR A 82 -0.48 -1.34 0.93
N ARG A 83 -1.69 -1.72 1.41
CA ARG A 83 -2.18 -1.33 2.73
C ARG A 83 -1.33 -1.96 3.83
N ALA A 84 -1.06 -3.26 3.75
CA ALA A 84 -0.21 -3.97 4.71
C ALA A 84 1.20 -3.37 4.79
N MET A 85 1.84 -3.11 3.64
CA MET A 85 3.15 -2.46 3.59
C MET A 85 3.12 -1.06 4.21
N SER A 86 2.17 -0.22 3.82
CA SER A 86 2.08 1.15 4.34
C SER A 86 1.92 1.18 5.86
N THR A 87 1.01 0.37 6.41
CA THR A 87 0.79 0.33 7.88
C THR A 87 1.97 -0.28 8.63
N SER A 88 2.63 -1.29 8.07
CA SER A 88 3.81 -1.91 8.70
C SER A 88 5.01 -0.96 8.70
N TRP A 89 5.18 -0.16 7.64
CA TRP A 89 6.20 0.90 7.62
C TRP A 89 5.90 2.02 8.61
N ALA A 90 4.64 2.42 8.77
CA ALA A 90 4.25 3.40 9.78
C ALA A 90 4.54 2.91 11.20
N GLU A 91 4.20 1.64 11.51
CA GLU A 91 4.54 1.01 12.79
C GLU A 91 6.06 1.01 13.01
N ARG A 92 6.84 0.59 12.01
CA ARG A 92 8.31 0.57 12.08
C ARG A 92 8.91 1.95 12.35
N ARG A 93 8.25 3.02 11.88
CA ARG A 93 8.66 4.41 12.14
C ARG A 93 8.17 4.94 13.50
N GLY A 94 7.57 4.10 14.33
CA GLY A 94 7.15 4.44 15.68
C GLY A 94 5.71 4.95 15.79
N ALA A 95 4.90 4.87 14.74
CA ALA A 95 3.48 5.18 14.86
C ALA A 95 2.80 4.17 15.79
N SER A 96 1.96 4.65 16.71
CA SER A 96 1.27 3.77 17.65
C SER A 96 0.21 2.93 16.92
N LEU A 97 -0.12 1.77 17.47
CA LEU A 97 -1.18 0.90 16.94
C LEU A 97 -2.53 1.64 16.86
N ASP A 98 -2.81 2.51 17.83
CA ASP A 98 -4.00 3.35 17.82
C ASP A 98 -4.00 4.34 16.64
N GLN A 99 -2.89 5.05 16.40
CA GLN A 99 -2.77 5.95 15.24
C GLN A 99 -2.93 5.20 13.91
N ILE A 100 -2.34 4.02 13.81
CA ILE A 100 -2.44 3.16 12.62
C ILE A 100 -3.89 2.70 12.42
N CYS A 101 -4.54 2.20 13.45
CA CYS A 101 -5.92 1.72 13.36
C CYS A 101 -6.88 2.86 13.02
N ARG A 102 -6.70 4.05 13.62
CA ARG A 102 -7.48 5.23 13.28
C ARG A 102 -7.29 5.65 11.81
N ALA A 103 -6.05 5.76 11.35
CA ALA A 103 -5.74 6.16 9.97
C ALA A 103 -6.21 5.11 8.94
N ALA A 104 -6.07 3.84 9.28
CA ALA A 104 -6.52 2.73 8.45
C ALA A 104 -7.97 2.32 8.71
N THR A 105 -8.76 3.10 9.46
CA THR A 105 -10.19 2.81 9.76
C THR A 105 -10.47 1.39 10.28
N TRP A 106 -9.53 0.82 11.04
CA TRP A 106 -9.73 -0.46 11.74
C TRP A 106 -10.27 -0.23 13.14
N SER A 107 -11.22 -1.07 13.54
CA SER A 107 -11.83 -1.04 14.88
C SER A 107 -10.90 -1.58 15.97
N SER A 108 -9.88 -2.37 15.62
CA SER A 108 -8.98 -2.99 16.59
C SER A 108 -7.56 -3.17 16.05
N SER A 109 -6.59 -3.04 16.95
CA SER A 109 -5.18 -3.40 16.73
C SER A 109 -5.01 -4.86 16.33
N THR A 110 -5.92 -5.74 16.77
CA THR A 110 -5.91 -7.15 16.37
C THR A 110 -6.10 -7.34 14.87
N THR A 111 -6.92 -6.51 14.21
CA THR A 111 -7.10 -6.55 12.75
C THR A 111 -5.79 -6.27 12.04
N PHE A 112 -5.07 -5.23 12.50
CA PHE A 112 -3.74 -4.93 11.98
C PHE A 112 -2.78 -6.10 12.21
N SER A 113 -2.61 -6.53 13.47
CA SER A 113 -1.62 -7.56 13.83
C SER A 113 -1.85 -8.89 13.13
N LYS A 114 -3.11 -9.32 12.92
CA LYS A 114 -3.43 -10.61 12.31
C LYS A 114 -3.40 -10.60 10.78
N HIS A 115 -3.80 -9.50 10.15
CA HIS A 115 -4.08 -9.50 8.71
C HIS A 115 -3.20 -8.56 7.89
N TYR A 116 -2.51 -7.61 8.52
CA TYR A 116 -1.82 -6.52 7.81
C TYR A 116 -0.42 -6.21 8.32
N ARG A 117 -0.05 -6.65 9.53
CA ARG A 117 1.30 -6.47 10.07
C ARG A 117 2.27 -7.43 9.38
N LEU A 118 3.14 -6.87 8.56
CA LEU A 118 4.26 -7.57 7.96
C LEU A 118 5.45 -7.51 8.90
N ASP A 119 6.13 -8.64 9.07
CA ASP A 119 7.40 -8.66 9.77
C ASP A 119 8.52 -8.23 8.80
N LEU A 120 8.85 -6.94 8.87
CA LEU A 120 9.86 -6.29 8.04
C LEU A 120 11.30 -6.63 8.50
N HIS A 121 11.49 -7.34 9.62
CA HIS A 121 12.81 -7.66 10.18
C HIS A 121 13.36 -9.03 9.76
N LEU A 122 12.53 -9.89 9.16
CA LEU A 122 12.90 -11.29 8.88
C LEU A 122 14.11 -11.47 7.95
N SER A 123 14.41 -10.55 7.05
CA SER A 123 15.35 -10.85 5.96
C SER A 123 16.82 -10.56 6.26
N LYS A 124 17.15 -9.68 7.21
CA LYS A 124 18.55 -9.32 7.52
C LYS A 124 18.86 -9.29 9.02
N ASP A 125 17.98 -8.69 9.83
CA ASP A 125 18.22 -8.49 11.27
C ASP A 125 18.15 -9.79 12.08
N LEU A 126 17.30 -10.75 11.69
CA LEU A 126 17.21 -12.04 12.39
C LEU A 126 18.45 -12.91 12.24
N SER A 127 19.21 -12.77 11.16
CA SER A 127 20.46 -13.51 10.97
C SER A 127 21.53 -13.07 11.97
N PHE A 128 21.60 -11.76 12.25
CA PHE A 128 22.47 -11.19 13.26
C PHE A 128 21.96 -11.53 14.66
N GLY A 129 20.67 -11.31 14.92
CA GLY A 129 20.04 -11.62 16.21
C GLY A 129 20.16 -13.10 16.60
N ARG A 130 19.93 -14.03 15.65
CA ARG A 130 20.15 -15.47 15.90
C ARG A 130 21.60 -15.80 16.20
N LYS A 131 22.55 -15.21 15.47
CA LYS A 131 23.99 -15.42 15.74
C LYS A 131 24.40 -14.90 17.11
N VAL A 132 23.89 -13.73 17.52
CA VAL A 132 24.15 -13.17 18.86
C VAL A 132 23.55 -14.07 19.94
N LEU A 133 22.30 -14.51 19.78
CA LEU A 133 21.66 -15.40 20.76
C LEU A 133 22.33 -16.77 20.84
N GLN A 134 22.79 -17.33 19.71
CA GLN A 134 23.55 -18.58 19.68
C GLN A 134 24.93 -18.45 20.32
N ALA A 135 25.55 -17.26 20.30
CA ALA A 135 26.83 -17.03 20.97
C ALA A 135 26.70 -16.89 22.50
N VAL A 136 25.50 -16.61 23.01
CA VAL A 136 25.24 -16.40 24.45
C VAL A 136 24.75 -17.68 25.14
N ILE A 137 24.36 -18.71 24.39
CA ILE A 137 24.05 -20.05 24.92
C ILE A 137 25.27 -20.95 24.61
N PRO A 138 26.10 -21.33 25.61
CA PRO A 138 27.20 -22.25 25.36
C PRO A 138 26.68 -23.66 25.03
N PRO A 139 27.49 -24.51 24.36
CA PRO A 139 27.12 -25.88 24.01
C PRO A 139 26.78 -26.75 25.22
#